data_AF-A0A8C4QYE2-F1
#
_entry.id   AF-A0A8C4QYE2-F1
#
_cell.length_a   1.000
_cell.length_b   1.000
_cell.length_c   1.000
_cell.angle_alpha   90.00
_cell.angle_beta   90.00
_cell.angle_gamma   90.00
#
_symmetry.space_group_name_H-M   'P 1'
#
loop_
_entity.id
_entity.type
_entity.pdbx_description
1 polymer ?
#
loop_
_entity_poly.entity_id
_entity_poly.type
_entity_poly.pdbx_seq_one_letter_code
_entity_poly.pdbx_strand_id
1 'polypeptide(L)'
;MNKIMKEQNESADERHHRLVWEAERKRMRQENEMVDQLKHRLAQDAARKRMRQDNEMADQLQLRLAQDAARKRMRWENEMTDQLQHRLARNAEQRRLWRAWELCLESLVKQEGVLGVTHAYRLCVLNAALSAACHLSTDKALSLVTQATNSFRKLGLSWAPKVVSVFMKAAAVACIYGELEEGHGLLCEVLSVLLSTHGALHPRTKHVQALCWGLERKMKVSGQSVRIQDLPDQDGELMREALKASMQPPEKTIFFRIY
;
A
#
# COMPACT_ATOMS: atom_id res chain seq x y z
N MET A 1 -40.72 19.98 -28.44
CA MET A 1 -41.54 18.76 -28.58
C MET A 1 -40.64 17.55 -28.35
N ASN A 2 -40.69 17.06 -27.11
CA ASN A 2 -40.20 15.80 -26.55
C ASN A 2 -39.06 15.03 -27.24
N LYS A 3 -37.82 15.26 -26.78
CA LYS A 3 -36.69 14.31 -26.91
C LYS A 3 -37.13 12.89 -26.51
N ILE A 4 -37.92 12.80 -25.44
CA ILE A 4 -38.50 11.55 -24.91
C ILE A 4 -39.51 10.91 -25.88
N MET A 5 -40.32 11.68 -26.60
CA MET A 5 -41.27 11.14 -27.59
C MET A 5 -40.54 10.70 -28.85
N LYS A 6 -39.48 11.40 -29.26
CA LYS A 6 -38.65 10.97 -30.39
C LYS A 6 -37.97 9.64 -30.06
N GLU A 7 -37.38 9.52 -28.87
CA GLU A 7 -36.75 8.28 -28.36
C GLU A 7 -37.72 7.09 -28.24
N GLN A 8 -39.01 7.36 -28.01
CA GLN A 8 -40.07 6.36 -27.96
C GLN A 8 -40.57 5.91 -29.35
N ASN A 9 -40.45 6.77 -30.37
CA ASN A 9 -40.98 6.53 -31.72
C ASN A 9 -39.91 6.07 -32.74
N GLU A 10 -38.69 5.78 -32.27
CA GLU A 10 -37.55 5.38 -33.10
C GLU A 10 -37.50 3.88 -33.36
N SER A 11 -37.03 3.51 -34.56
CA SER A 11 -36.72 2.12 -34.90
C SER A 11 -35.61 1.56 -34.01
N ALA A 12 -35.57 0.24 -33.83
CA ALA A 12 -34.54 -0.45 -33.04
C ALA A 12 -33.12 -0.11 -33.51
N ASP A 13 -32.92 0.02 -34.82
CA ASP A 13 -31.64 0.37 -35.43
C ASP A 13 -31.25 1.83 -35.18
N GLU A 14 -32.21 2.75 -35.27
CA GLU A 14 -32.01 4.18 -34.96
C GLU A 14 -31.67 4.40 -33.49
N ARG A 15 -32.31 3.63 -32.60
CA ARG A 15 -31.99 3.59 -31.18
C ARG A 15 -30.59 3.02 -30.94
N HIS A 16 -30.22 1.93 -31.62
CA HIS A 16 -28.90 1.34 -31.52
C HIS A 16 -27.80 2.33 -31.95
N HIS A 17 -27.93 2.93 -33.13
CA HIS A 17 -26.98 3.93 -33.64
C HIS A 17 -26.81 5.13 -32.70
N ARG A 18 -27.91 5.62 -32.11
CA ARG A 18 -27.84 6.70 -31.12
C ARG A 18 -27.11 6.29 -29.85
N LEU A 19 -27.42 5.12 -29.30
CA LEU A 19 -26.77 4.63 -28.08
C LEU A 19 -25.29 4.37 -28.30
N VAL A 20 -24.90 3.86 -29.47
CA VAL A 20 -23.50 3.70 -29.87
C VAL A 20 -22.81 5.06 -29.94
N TRP A 21 -23.41 6.04 -30.63
CA TRP A 21 -22.87 7.40 -30.74
C TRP A 21 -22.79 8.13 -29.38
N GLU A 22 -23.75 7.90 -28.48
CA GLU A 22 -23.73 8.41 -27.12
C GLU A 22 -22.67 7.76 -26.25
N ALA A 23 -22.50 6.44 -26.38
CA ALA A 23 -21.44 5.69 -25.72
C ALA A 23 -20.06 6.15 -26.20
N GLU A 24 -19.89 6.37 -27.50
CA GLU A 24 -18.65 6.86 -28.11
C GLU A 24 -18.32 8.28 -27.66
N ARG A 25 -19.28 9.21 -27.68
CA ARG A 25 -19.09 10.55 -27.10
C ARG A 25 -18.76 10.51 -25.61
N LYS A 26 -19.33 9.55 -24.87
CA LYS A 26 -19.00 9.35 -23.45
C LYS A 26 -17.58 8.83 -23.27
N ARG A 27 -17.12 7.89 -24.11
CA ARG A 27 -15.73 7.41 -24.13
C ARG A 27 -14.75 8.54 -24.45
N MET A 28 -15.03 9.34 -25.47
CA MET A 28 -14.20 10.49 -25.85
C MET A 28 -14.08 11.53 -24.73
N ARG A 29 -15.15 11.77 -23.97
CA ARG A 29 -15.08 12.64 -22.78
C ARG A 29 -14.22 12.03 -21.68
N GLN A 30 -14.37 10.72 -21.44
CA GLN A 30 -13.62 10.00 -20.41
C GLN A 30 -12.13 9.87 -20.76
N GLU A 31 -11.79 9.76 -22.03
CA GLU A 31 -10.41 9.70 -22.52
C GLU A 31 -9.69 11.06 -22.37
N ASN A 32 -10.43 12.15 -22.53
CA ASN A 32 -9.94 13.51 -22.35
C ASN A 32 -10.14 14.05 -20.92
N GLU A 33 -10.56 13.23 -19.95
CA GLU A 33 -10.69 13.63 -18.54
C GLU A 33 -9.30 13.90 -17.93
N MET A 34 -9.15 15.03 -17.23
CA MET A 34 -7.97 15.27 -16.41
C MET A 34 -7.95 14.28 -15.22
N VAL A 35 -6.76 13.91 -14.73
CA VAL A 35 -6.60 12.91 -13.65
C VAL A 35 -7.46 13.22 -12.41
N ASP A 36 -7.57 14.48 -12.00
CA ASP A 36 -8.38 14.86 -10.84
C ASP A 36 -9.89 14.78 -11.10
N GLN A 37 -10.32 15.06 -12.34
CA GLN A 37 -11.72 14.91 -12.76
C GLN A 37 -12.10 13.42 -12.83
N LEU A 38 -11.20 12.57 -13.32
CA LEU A 38 -11.34 11.11 -13.31
C LEU A 38 -11.48 10.58 -11.88
N LYS A 39 -10.60 10.99 -10.96
CA LYS A 39 -10.68 10.60 -9.55
C LYS A 39 -12.01 11.01 -8.92
N HIS A 40 -12.45 12.25 -9.15
CA HIS A 40 -13.72 12.74 -8.62
C HIS A 40 -14.91 11.94 -9.15
N ARG A 41 -14.94 11.64 -10.45
CA ARG A 41 -15.99 10.81 -11.05
C ARG A 41 -16.00 9.38 -10.50
N LEU A 42 -14.83 8.74 -10.40
CA LEU A 42 -14.71 7.39 -9.85
C LEU A 42 -15.14 7.34 -8.37
N ALA A 43 -14.80 8.36 -7.57
CA ALA A 43 -15.24 8.49 -6.19
C ALA A 43 -16.78 8.65 -6.10
N GLN A 44 -17.38 9.48 -6.97
CA GLN A 44 -18.83 9.62 -7.05
C GLN A 44 -19.53 8.33 -7.48
N ASP A 45 -18.97 7.62 -8.47
CA ASP A 45 -19.50 6.34 -8.95
C ASP A 45 -19.43 5.26 -7.86
N ALA A 46 -18.32 5.24 -7.11
CA ALA A 46 -18.15 4.37 -5.94
C ALA A 46 -19.16 4.71 -4.84
N ALA A 47 -19.36 5.99 -4.52
CA ALA A 47 -20.35 6.43 -3.54
C ALA A 47 -21.78 6.05 -3.94
N ARG A 48 -22.14 6.26 -5.22
CA ARG A 48 -23.45 5.83 -5.75
C ARG A 48 -23.62 4.31 -5.70
N LYS A 49 -22.55 3.55 -5.92
CA LYS A 49 -22.58 2.09 -5.79
C LYS A 49 -22.79 1.64 -4.34
N ARG A 50 -22.10 2.27 -3.38
CA ARG A 50 -22.29 2.03 -1.94
C ARG A 50 -23.72 2.34 -1.53
N MET A 51 -24.24 3.51 -1.90
CA MET A 51 -25.64 3.88 -1.65
C MET A 51 -26.65 2.89 -2.24
N ARG A 52 -26.39 2.32 -3.42
CA ARG A 52 -27.25 1.26 -3.97
C ARG A 52 -27.18 -0.02 -3.12
N GLN A 53 -25.99 -0.40 -2.68
CA GLN A 53 -25.75 -1.59 -1.87
C GLN A 53 -26.37 -1.47 -0.46
N ASP A 54 -26.29 -0.30 0.15
CA ASP A 54 -26.87 -0.04 1.47
C ASP A 54 -28.40 -0.06 1.45
N ASN A 55 -28.99 0.25 0.29
CA ASN A 55 -30.44 0.21 0.06
C ASN A 55 -30.92 -1.11 -0.58
N GLU A 56 -30.06 -2.13 -0.72
CA GLU A 56 -30.45 -3.44 -1.27
C GLU A 56 -31.45 -4.15 -0.33
N MET A 57 -32.57 -4.64 -0.88
CA MET A 57 -33.43 -5.58 -0.16
C MET A 57 -32.75 -6.95 -0.01
N ALA A 58 -33.16 -7.74 0.98
CA ALA A 58 -32.55 -9.04 1.29
C ALA A 58 -32.43 -9.98 0.07
N ASP A 59 -33.48 -10.09 -0.75
CA ASP A 59 -33.48 -10.95 -1.95
C ASP A 59 -32.51 -10.45 -3.03
N GLN A 60 -32.38 -9.13 -3.18
CA GLN A 60 -31.46 -8.50 -4.13
C GLN A 60 -30.00 -8.69 -3.69
N LEU A 61 -29.73 -8.57 -2.38
CA LEU A 61 -28.43 -8.86 -1.79
C LEU A 61 -28.03 -10.32 -2.01
N GLN A 62 -28.94 -11.26 -1.73
CA GLN A 62 -28.71 -12.69 -1.95
C GLN A 62 -28.38 -12.99 -3.42
N LEU A 63 -29.15 -12.44 -4.36
CA LEU A 63 -28.89 -12.59 -5.79
C LEU A 63 -27.52 -12.02 -6.18
N ARG A 64 -27.15 -10.82 -5.70
CA ARG A 64 -25.85 -10.21 -5.99
C ARG A 64 -24.69 -11.05 -5.46
N LEU A 65 -24.77 -11.53 -4.21
CA LEU A 65 -23.75 -12.38 -3.62
C LEU A 65 -23.63 -13.72 -4.37
N ALA A 66 -24.74 -14.31 -4.78
CA ALA A 66 -24.76 -15.53 -5.60
C ALA A 66 -24.09 -15.30 -6.97
N GLN A 67 -24.40 -14.19 -7.64
CA GLN A 67 -23.76 -13.80 -8.90
C GLN A 67 -22.26 -13.50 -8.73
N ASP A 68 -21.86 -12.81 -7.66
CA ASP A 68 -20.46 -12.55 -7.34
C ASP A 68 -19.70 -13.85 -7.06
N ALA A 69 -20.31 -14.79 -6.33
CA ALA A 69 -19.77 -16.13 -6.11
C ALA A 69 -19.65 -16.90 -7.42
N ALA A 70 -20.66 -16.88 -8.30
CA ALA A 70 -20.61 -17.52 -9.62
C ALA A 70 -19.50 -16.93 -10.50
N ARG A 71 -19.40 -15.59 -10.59
CA ARG A 71 -18.29 -14.90 -11.29
C ARG A 71 -16.93 -15.30 -10.74
N LYS A 72 -16.82 -15.46 -9.42
CA LYS A 72 -15.57 -15.89 -8.76
C LYS A 72 -15.22 -17.34 -9.10
N ARG A 73 -16.20 -18.24 -9.11
CA ARG A 73 -16.02 -19.64 -9.53
C ARG A 73 -15.57 -19.73 -10.98
N MET A 74 -16.23 -19.01 -11.89
CA MET A 74 -15.83 -18.96 -13.31
C MET A 74 -14.40 -18.43 -13.48
N ARG A 75 -13.98 -17.43 -12.71
CA ARG A 75 -12.59 -16.95 -12.72
C ARG A 75 -11.59 -17.99 -12.23
N TRP A 76 -11.97 -18.79 -11.22
CA TRP A 76 -11.11 -19.86 -10.69
C TRP A 76 -11.04 -21.06 -11.62
N GLU A 77 -12.14 -21.39 -12.29
CA GLU A 77 -12.20 -22.48 -13.26
C GLU A 77 -11.40 -22.15 -14.53
N ASN A 78 -11.43 -20.89 -14.95
CA ASN A 78 -10.63 -20.37 -16.06
C ASN A 78 -9.22 -19.89 -15.63
N GLU A 79 -8.80 -20.12 -14.39
CA GLU A 79 -7.48 -19.72 -13.88
C GLU A 79 -6.42 -20.66 -14.47
N MET A 80 -5.44 -20.11 -15.18
CA MET A 80 -4.31 -20.91 -15.70
C MET A 80 -3.44 -21.42 -14.54
N THR A 81 -2.71 -22.52 -14.76
CA THR A 81 -1.87 -23.16 -13.74
C THR A 81 -0.88 -22.20 -13.08
N ASP A 82 -0.26 -21.32 -13.86
CA ASP A 82 0.73 -20.36 -13.36
C ASP A 82 0.07 -19.28 -12.49
N GLN A 83 -1.14 -18.83 -12.88
CA GLN A 83 -1.92 -17.86 -12.12
C GLN A 83 -2.35 -18.45 -10.77
N LEU A 84 -2.79 -19.71 -10.77
CA LEU A 84 -3.13 -20.46 -9.57
C LEU A 84 -1.92 -20.61 -8.65
N GLN A 85 -0.76 -21.01 -9.19
CA GLN A 85 0.48 -21.15 -8.42
C GLN A 85 0.89 -19.82 -7.78
N HIS A 86 0.88 -18.72 -8.54
CA HIS A 86 1.17 -17.39 -8.01
C HIS A 86 0.19 -16.97 -6.91
N ARG A 87 -1.11 -17.20 -7.08
CA ARG A 87 -2.13 -16.88 -6.06
C ARG A 87 -1.95 -17.71 -4.79
N LEU A 88 -1.69 -19.01 -4.92
CA LEU A 88 -1.46 -19.89 -3.77
C LEU A 88 -0.18 -19.51 -3.02
N ALA A 89 0.91 -19.20 -3.74
CA ALA A 89 2.16 -18.73 -3.16
C ALA A 89 1.95 -17.40 -2.40
N ARG A 90 1.26 -16.43 -3.02
CA ARG A 90 0.91 -15.15 -2.38
C ARG A 90 0.09 -15.35 -1.11
N ASN A 91 -0.91 -16.22 -1.14
CA ASN A 91 -1.73 -16.53 0.03
C ASN A 91 -0.94 -17.23 1.15
N ALA A 92 -0.05 -18.16 0.79
CA ALA A 92 0.82 -18.82 1.75
C ALA A 92 1.77 -17.83 2.42
N GLU A 93 2.37 -16.92 1.64
CA GLU A 93 3.25 -15.88 2.16
C GLU A 93 2.50 -14.90 3.08
N GLN A 94 1.31 -14.44 2.68
CA GLN A 94 0.47 -13.58 3.51
C GLN A 94 0.17 -14.23 4.87
N ARG A 95 -0.14 -15.54 4.88
CA ARG A 95 -0.38 -16.29 6.13
C ARG A 95 0.87 -16.39 7.00
N ARG A 96 2.05 -16.63 6.40
CA ARG A 96 3.32 -16.67 7.12
C ARG A 96 3.64 -15.34 7.77
N LEU A 97 3.44 -14.23 7.05
CA LEU A 97 3.65 -12.88 7.56
C LEU A 97 2.73 -12.56 8.73
N TRP A 98 1.43 -12.88 8.62
CA TRP A 98 0.49 -12.74 9.73
C TRP A 98 0.89 -13.55 10.96
N ARG A 99 1.32 -14.80 10.75
CA ARG A 99 1.77 -15.64 11.86
C ARG A 99 3.04 -15.08 12.53
N ALA A 100 4.00 -14.60 11.74
CA ALA A 100 5.21 -13.97 12.26
C ALA A 100 4.88 -12.70 13.05
N TRP A 101 3.95 -11.89 12.55
CA TRP A 101 3.46 -10.69 13.23
C TRP A 101 2.86 -10.99 14.60
N GLU A 102 1.92 -11.96 14.68
CA GLU A 102 1.31 -12.41 15.93
C GLU A 102 2.36 -12.85 16.95
N LEU A 103 3.28 -13.72 16.53
CA LEU A 103 4.36 -14.22 17.39
C LEU A 103 5.27 -13.09 17.89
N CYS A 104 5.56 -12.09 17.05
CA CYS A 104 6.34 -10.93 17.47
C CYS A 104 5.59 -10.12 18.54
N LEU A 105 4.30 -9.84 18.34
CA LEU A 105 3.51 -9.10 19.30
C LEU A 105 3.38 -9.85 20.64
N GLU A 106 3.08 -11.14 20.61
CA GLU A 106 3.05 -11.98 21.82
C GLU A 106 4.39 -11.96 22.56
N SER A 107 5.49 -12.02 21.81
CA SER A 107 6.84 -11.96 22.38
C SER A 107 7.13 -10.60 23.01
N LEU A 108 6.72 -9.49 22.38
CA LEU A 108 6.94 -8.15 22.92
C LEU A 108 6.18 -7.94 24.23
N VAL A 109 4.94 -8.44 24.32
CA VAL A 109 4.12 -8.40 25.54
C VAL A 109 4.77 -9.22 26.65
N LYS A 110 5.22 -10.45 26.37
CA LYS A 110 5.91 -11.29 27.38
C LYS A 110 7.24 -10.68 27.86
N GLN A 111 7.87 -9.86 27.03
CA GLN A 111 9.12 -9.18 27.37
C GLN A 111 8.92 -7.87 28.14
N GLU A 112 7.70 -7.34 28.20
CA GLU A 112 7.41 -6.13 28.97
C GLU A 112 7.64 -6.37 30.47
N GLY A 113 8.35 -5.46 31.12
CA GLY A 113 8.73 -5.57 32.53
C GLY A 113 9.89 -6.53 32.83
N VAL A 114 10.25 -7.41 31.89
CA VAL A 114 11.38 -8.35 32.04
C VAL A 114 12.64 -7.84 31.35
N LEU A 115 12.51 -7.43 30.09
CA LEU A 115 13.64 -6.96 29.28
C LEU A 115 13.61 -5.44 29.15
N GLY A 116 14.76 -4.81 29.32
CA GLY A 116 14.93 -3.37 29.08
C GLY A 116 14.57 -2.98 27.65
N VAL A 117 14.13 -1.73 27.45
CA VAL A 117 13.70 -1.20 26.14
C VAL A 117 14.78 -1.23 25.05
N THR A 118 16.06 -1.24 25.45
CA THR A 118 17.24 -1.33 24.58
C THR A 118 17.84 -2.74 24.51
N HIS A 119 17.20 -3.74 25.12
CA HIS A 119 17.73 -5.10 25.14
C HIS A 119 17.74 -5.72 23.74
N ALA A 120 18.85 -6.37 23.37
CA ALA A 120 19.09 -6.90 22.02
C ALA A 120 17.96 -7.80 21.49
N TYR A 121 17.42 -8.69 22.32
CA TYR A 121 16.31 -9.57 21.90
C TYR A 121 15.02 -8.78 21.62
N ARG A 122 14.71 -7.76 22.42
CA ARG A 122 13.53 -6.92 22.21
C ARG A 122 13.65 -6.13 20.91
N LEU A 123 14.83 -5.58 20.63
CA LEU A 123 15.13 -4.88 19.38
C LEU A 123 15.05 -5.78 18.15
N CYS A 124 15.50 -7.04 18.26
CA CYS A 124 15.37 -8.03 17.20
C CYS A 124 13.90 -8.33 16.90
N VAL A 125 13.07 -8.51 17.93
CA VAL A 125 11.62 -8.73 17.76
C VAL A 125 10.95 -7.48 17.16
N LEU A 126 11.31 -6.26 17.59
CA LEU A 126 10.79 -5.02 17.01
C LEU A 126 11.13 -4.88 15.52
N ASN A 127 12.37 -5.18 15.12
CA ASN A 127 12.76 -5.16 13.70
C ASN A 127 12.02 -6.22 12.87
N ALA A 128 11.78 -7.41 13.43
CA ALA A 128 10.99 -8.46 12.78
C ALA A 128 9.52 -8.02 12.63
N ALA A 129 8.93 -7.43 13.68
CA ALA A 129 7.57 -6.91 13.67
C ALA A 129 7.39 -5.80 12.62
N LEU A 130 8.31 -4.84 12.55
CA LEU A 130 8.30 -3.80 11.51
C LEU A 130 8.41 -4.38 10.10
N SER A 131 9.20 -5.44 9.92
CA SER A 131 9.32 -6.11 8.63
C SER A 131 7.98 -6.73 8.21
N ALA A 132 7.29 -7.41 9.13
CA ALA A 132 5.96 -7.95 8.86
C ALA A 132 4.93 -6.82 8.60
N ALA A 133 4.96 -5.74 9.39
CA ALA A 133 4.07 -4.58 9.22
C ALA A 133 4.19 -3.89 7.85
N CYS A 134 5.34 -3.99 7.17
CA CYS A 134 5.49 -3.42 5.82
C CYS A 134 4.66 -4.16 4.76
N HIS A 135 4.27 -5.41 5.04
CA HIS A 135 3.48 -6.24 4.12
C HIS A 135 2.03 -6.43 4.59
N LEU A 136 1.70 -6.00 5.81
CA LEU A 136 0.40 -6.16 6.43
C LEU A 136 -0.28 -4.80 6.66
N SER A 137 -1.60 -4.77 6.60
CA SER A 137 -2.41 -3.61 7.01
C SER A 137 -2.98 -3.89 8.41
N THR A 138 -2.43 -3.23 9.43
CA THR A 138 -2.68 -3.43 10.86
C THR A 138 -2.69 -2.08 11.58
N ASP A 139 -3.67 -1.85 12.45
CA ASP A 139 -3.83 -0.66 13.31
C ASP A 139 -2.62 -0.40 14.24
N LYS A 140 -1.94 -1.46 14.71
CA LYS A 140 -0.83 -1.36 15.67
C LYS A 140 0.53 -1.03 15.05
N ALA A 141 0.61 -0.80 13.74
CA ALA A 141 1.90 -0.61 13.07
C ALA A 141 2.62 0.70 13.47
N LEU A 142 1.88 1.79 13.66
CA LEU A 142 2.45 3.09 14.01
C LEU A 142 3.02 3.12 15.43
N SER A 143 2.40 2.44 16.39
CA SER A 143 2.95 2.36 17.76
C SER A 143 4.29 1.61 17.79
N LEU A 144 4.46 0.60 16.94
CA LEU A 144 5.74 -0.09 16.78
C LEU A 144 6.81 0.77 16.13
N VAL A 145 6.46 1.64 15.17
CA VAL A 145 7.39 2.61 14.58
C VAL A 145 7.99 3.47 15.68
N THR A 146 7.14 4.12 16.48
CA THR A 146 7.57 4.97 17.59
C THR A 146 8.39 4.21 18.63
N GLN A 147 7.95 2.99 18.97
CA GLN A 147 8.67 2.15 19.94
C GLN A 147 10.07 1.76 19.44
N ALA A 148 10.17 1.32 18.18
CA ALA A 148 11.42 0.91 17.58
C ALA A 148 12.38 2.09 17.41
N THR A 149 11.96 3.20 16.81
CA THR A 149 12.84 4.36 16.56
C THR A 149 13.37 4.91 17.88
N ASN A 150 12.54 5.05 18.92
CA ASN A 150 12.99 5.48 20.24
C ASN A 150 13.96 4.51 20.90
N SER A 151 13.70 3.21 20.82
CA SER A 151 14.61 2.19 21.38
C SER A 151 15.97 2.18 20.67
N PHE A 152 16.00 2.31 19.34
CA PHE A 152 17.24 2.35 18.57
C PHE A 152 18.00 3.68 18.74
N ARG A 153 17.31 4.82 18.89
CA ARG A 153 17.96 6.10 19.24
C ARG A 153 18.65 6.04 20.60
N LYS A 154 18.00 5.44 21.60
CA LYS A 154 18.55 5.29 22.96
C LYS A 154 19.81 4.44 23.03
N LEU A 155 20.00 3.50 22.12
CA LEU A 155 21.22 2.69 22.07
C LEU A 155 22.47 3.50 21.73
N GLY A 156 22.33 4.70 21.14
CA GLY A 156 23.46 5.54 20.76
C GLY A 156 24.42 4.88 19.75
N LEU A 157 24.00 3.79 19.09
CA LEU A 157 24.82 3.12 18.09
C LEU A 157 24.99 4.08 16.92
N SER A 158 26.24 4.50 16.68
CA SER A 158 26.64 5.18 15.44
C SER A 158 26.04 4.39 14.28
N TRP A 159 25.32 5.07 13.40
CA TRP A 159 24.42 4.53 12.39
C TRP A 159 24.89 3.30 11.61
N ALA A 160 24.85 2.14 12.27
CA ALA A 160 25.21 0.88 11.68
C ALA A 160 24.18 0.53 10.59
N PRO A 161 24.56 -0.25 9.57
CA PRO A 161 23.63 -0.65 8.50
C PRO A 161 22.32 -1.27 9.01
N LYS A 162 22.36 -1.94 10.17
CA LYS A 162 21.18 -2.51 10.83
C LYS A 162 20.25 -1.43 11.39
N VAL A 163 20.77 -0.35 11.96
CA VAL A 163 19.98 0.80 12.44
C VAL A 163 19.34 1.51 11.25
N VAL A 164 20.14 1.79 10.20
CA VAL A 164 19.64 2.37 8.94
C VAL A 164 18.51 1.53 8.36
N SER A 165 18.66 0.21 8.32
CA SER A 165 17.61 -0.70 7.85
C SER A 165 16.34 -0.51 8.67
N VAL A 166 16.40 -0.56 10.00
CA VAL A 166 15.21 -0.39 10.86
C VAL A 166 14.50 0.93 10.60
N PHE A 167 15.23 2.04 10.49
CA PHE A 167 14.66 3.36 10.22
C PHE A 167 14.00 3.44 8.85
N MET A 168 14.59 2.84 7.82
CA MET A 168 13.95 2.71 6.50
C MET A 168 12.63 1.93 6.59
N LYS A 169 12.59 0.82 7.34
CA LYS A 169 11.34 0.05 7.53
C LYS A 169 10.30 0.85 8.31
N ALA A 170 10.72 1.54 9.36
CA ALA A 170 9.87 2.39 10.16
C ALA A 170 9.24 3.51 9.31
N ALA A 171 10.03 4.14 8.44
CA ALA A 171 9.55 5.13 7.48
C ALA A 171 8.55 4.53 6.49
N ALA A 172 8.83 3.34 5.95
CA ALA A 172 7.92 2.64 5.05
C ALA A 172 6.55 2.39 5.69
N VAL A 173 6.56 1.91 6.93
CA VAL A 173 5.35 1.72 7.73
C VAL A 173 4.64 3.06 7.91
N ALA A 174 5.31 4.10 8.43
CA ALA A 174 4.69 5.42 8.63
C ALA A 174 3.99 5.95 7.37
N CYS A 175 4.67 5.86 6.22
CA CYS A 175 4.09 6.20 4.93
C CYS A 175 2.84 5.37 4.63
N ILE A 176 2.89 4.03 4.71
CA ILE A 176 1.75 3.15 4.40
C ILE A 176 0.48 3.53 5.17
N TYR A 177 0.62 3.97 6.42
CA TYR A 177 -0.51 4.38 7.28
C TYR A 177 -0.90 5.85 7.16
N GLY A 178 -0.23 6.63 6.31
CA GLY A 178 -0.57 8.02 6.03
C GLY A 178 0.23 9.07 6.78
N GLU A 179 1.15 8.66 7.66
CA GLU A 179 2.02 9.58 8.40
C GLU A 179 3.22 9.96 7.53
N LEU A 180 2.96 10.78 6.50
CA LEU A 180 3.97 11.16 5.50
C LEU A 180 5.08 12.02 6.10
N GLU A 181 4.76 12.89 7.06
CA GLU A 181 5.74 13.76 7.74
C GLU A 181 6.72 12.93 8.57
N GLU A 182 6.22 12.01 9.39
CA GLU A 182 7.05 11.09 10.18
C GLU A 182 7.91 10.20 9.26
N GLY A 183 7.31 9.65 8.20
CA GLY A 183 8.03 8.85 7.21
C GLY A 183 9.15 9.64 6.50
N HIS A 184 8.88 10.87 6.10
CA HIS A 184 9.88 11.75 5.46
C HIS A 184 10.99 12.14 6.43
N GLY A 185 10.66 12.48 7.68
CA GLY A 185 11.64 12.79 8.73
C GLY A 185 12.62 11.62 8.96
N LEU A 186 12.09 10.41 9.10
CA LEU A 186 12.90 9.20 9.26
C LEU A 186 13.80 8.92 8.04
N LEU A 187 13.32 9.16 6.82
CA LEU A 187 14.15 9.03 5.62
C LEU A 187 15.23 10.11 5.52
N CYS A 188 14.96 11.34 5.94
CA CYS A 188 15.95 12.42 5.98
C CYS A 188 17.07 12.13 6.99
N GLU A 189 16.73 11.55 8.14
CA GLU A 189 17.73 11.06 9.11
C GLU A 189 18.62 9.98 8.46
N VAL A 190 18.02 8.99 7.80
CA VAL A 190 18.75 7.95 7.07
C VAL A 190 19.61 8.54 5.93
N LEU A 191 19.09 9.51 5.19
CA LEU A 191 19.80 10.12 4.07
C LEU A 191 21.05 10.86 4.55
N SER A 192 20.93 11.63 5.64
CA SER A 192 22.05 12.37 6.25
C SER A 192 23.23 11.45 6.59
N VAL A 193 22.91 10.25 7.05
CA VAL A 193 23.87 9.20 7.39
C VAL A 193 24.46 8.55 6.16
N LEU A 194 23.64 8.22 5.16
CA LEU A 194 24.12 7.61 3.93
C LEU A 194 25.02 8.56 3.15
N LEU A 195 24.74 9.87 3.21
CA LEU A 195 25.60 10.90 2.65
C LEU A 195 26.99 10.92 3.32
N SER A 196 27.06 10.78 4.65
CA SER A 196 28.34 10.77 5.37
C SER A 196 29.10 9.44 5.27
N THR A 197 28.39 8.31 5.16
CA THR A 197 28.99 6.97 5.18
C THR A 197 29.29 6.39 3.80
N HIS A 198 28.40 6.59 2.82
CA HIS A 198 28.53 6.02 1.46
C HIS A 198 28.82 7.10 0.40
N GLY A 199 28.52 8.36 0.69
CA GLY A 199 28.64 9.47 -0.25
C GLY A 199 27.41 9.65 -1.16
N ALA A 200 27.34 10.82 -1.80
CA ALA A 200 26.18 11.26 -2.59
C ALA A 200 25.98 10.46 -3.89
N LEU A 201 27.03 9.84 -4.43
CA LEU A 201 26.94 9.10 -5.69
C LEU A 201 26.50 7.65 -5.52
N HIS A 202 26.51 7.13 -4.28
CA HIS A 202 26.19 5.73 -4.02
C HIS A 202 24.72 5.41 -4.38
N PRO A 203 24.44 4.28 -5.07
CA PRO A 203 23.08 3.94 -5.53
C PRO A 203 22.03 3.96 -4.42
N ARG A 204 22.39 3.48 -3.22
CA ARG A 204 21.49 3.50 -2.05
C ARG A 204 21.17 4.92 -1.58
N THR A 205 22.16 5.82 -1.59
CA THR A 205 21.97 7.23 -1.21
C THR A 205 21.07 7.92 -2.21
N LYS A 206 21.31 7.72 -3.52
CA LYS A 206 20.43 8.25 -4.59
C LYS A 206 19.01 7.72 -4.49
N HIS A 207 18.84 6.44 -4.16
CA HIS A 207 17.52 5.84 -3.99
C HIS A 207 16.76 6.48 -2.83
N VAL A 208 17.37 6.59 -1.65
CA VAL A 208 16.74 7.25 -0.48
C VAL A 208 16.46 8.73 -0.77
N GLN A 209 17.39 9.43 -1.45
CA GLN A 209 17.19 10.81 -1.86
C GLN A 209 15.98 10.98 -2.79
N ALA A 210 15.80 10.07 -3.74
CA ALA A 210 14.63 10.07 -4.62
C ALA A 210 13.32 9.82 -3.85
N LEU A 211 13.34 8.94 -2.84
CA LEU A 211 12.19 8.72 -1.96
C LEU A 211 11.83 9.98 -1.15
N CYS A 212 12.82 10.67 -0.56
CA CYS A 212 12.62 11.94 0.14
C CYS A 212 11.94 12.98 -0.76
N TRP A 213 12.49 13.21 -1.97
CA TRP A 213 11.89 14.15 -2.93
C TRP A 213 10.51 13.73 -3.43
N GLY A 214 10.25 12.43 -3.52
CA GLY A 214 8.93 11.89 -3.85
C GLY A 214 7.90 12.22 -2.78
N LEU A 215 8.25 12.03 -1.50
CA LEU A 215 7.39 12.36 -0.37
C LEU A 215 7.15 13.86 -0.23
N GLU A 216 8.19 14.69 -0.37
CA GLU A 216 8.05 16.16 -0.32
C GLU A 216 7.08 16.69 -1.37
N ARG A 217 7.17 16.16 -2.59
CA ARG A 217 6.22 16.51 -3.66
C ARG A 217 4.81 16.07 -3.30
N LYS A 218 4.63 14.86 -2.77
CA LYS A 218 3.32 14.37 -2.33
C LYS A 218 2.73 15.27 -1.24
N MET A 219 3.52 15.66 -0.24
CA MET A 219 3.10 16.58 0.83
C MET A 219 2.72 17.97 0.31
N LYS A 220 3.49 18.53 -0.64
CA LYS A 220 3.18 19.83 -1.27
C LYS A 220 1.90 19.82 -2.10
N VAL A 221 1.61 18.71 -2.77
CA VAL A 221 0.40 18.55 -3.59
C VAL A 221 -0.82 18.26 -2.73
N SER A 222 -0.67 17.56 -1.60
CA SER A 222 -1.80 17.16 -0.76
C SER A 222 -2.29 18.24 0.21
N GLY A 223 -1.53 19.30 0.45
CA GLY A 223 -1.94 20.43 1.32
C GLY A 223 -2.09 20.11 2.81
N GLN A 224 -2.22 18.83 3.19
CA GLN A 224 -2.15 18.25 4.54
C GLN A 224 -2.15 16.70 4.44
N SER A 225 -1.90 16.02 5.56
CA SER A 225 -1.79 14.55 5.72
C SER A 225 -2.93 13.76 5.04
N VAL A 226 -2.62 13.12 3.91
CA VAL A 226 -3.51 12.20 3.19
C VAL A 226 -3.03 10.77 3.41
N ARG A 227 -3.91 9.87 3.85
CA ARG A 227 -3.58 8.44 3.98
C ARG A 227 -3.18 7.88 2.62
N ILE A 228 -2.14 7.06 2.56
CA ILE A 228 -1.75 6.38 1.31
C ILE A 228 -2.88 5.45 0.79
N GLN A 229 -3.87 5.13 1.63
CA GLN A 229 -5.10 4.42 1.24
C GLN A 229 -6.04 5.26 0.34
N ASP A 230 -5.84 6.57 0.23
CA ASP A 230 -6.70 7.49 -0.54
C ASP A 230 -6.05 7.95 -1.88
N LEU A 231 -4.85 7.46 -2.22
CA LEU A 231 -4.20 7.70 -3.52
C LEU A 231 -4.51 6.56 -4.51
N PRO A 232 -4.56 6.83 -5.83
CA PRO A 232 -4.79 5.80 -6.84
C PRO A 232 -3.76 4.69 -6.69
N ASP A 233 -4.24 3.45 -6.66
CA ASP A 233 -3.50 2.26 -6.25
C ASP A 233 -2.10 2.15 -6.88
N GLN A 234 -1.90 2.62 -8.12
CA GLN A 234 -0.61 2.55 -8.81
C GLN A 234 0.53 3.32 -8.12
N ASP A 235 0.35 4.57 -7.67
CA ASP A 235 1.46 5.35 -7.07
C ASP A 235 1.74 4.96 -5.61
N GLY A 236 0.72 4.43 -4.92
CA GLY A 236 0.85 3.88 -3.57
C GLY A 236 1.44 2.48 -3.58
N GLU A 237 1.06 1.65 -4.55
CA GLU A 237 1.59 0.29 -4.76
C GLU A 237 3.01 0.35 -5.32
N LEU A 238 3.33 1.23 -6.28
CA LEU A 238 4.72 1.48 -6.73
C LEU A 238 5.63 1.98 -5.62
N MET A 239 5.13 2.86 -4.74
CA MET A 239 5.92 3.32 -3.59
C MET A 239 6.06 2.24 -2.53
N ARG A 240 5.01 1.45 -2.27
CA ARG A 240 5.07 0.26 -1.41
C ARG A 240 6.00 -0.80 -1.96
N GLU A 241 6.00 -1.04 -3.27
CA GLU A 241 6.90 -1.97 -3.97
C GLU A 241 8.33 -1.44 -3.99
N ALA A 242 8.55 -0.14 -4.23
CA ALA A 242 9.86 0.48 -4.17
C ALA A 242 10.43 0.46 -2.73
N LEU A 243 9.62 0.74 -1.71
CA LEU A 243 10.01 0.63 -0.31
C LEU A 243 10.26 -0.83 0.07
N LYS A 244 9.41 -1.78 -0.33
CA LYS A 244 9.61 -3.23 -0.12
C LYS A 244 10.87 -3.76 -0.84
N ALA A 245 11.15 -3.31 -2.07
CA ALA A 245 12.33 -3.67 -2.84
C ALA A 245 13.61 -3.08 -2.21
N SER A 246 13.55 -1.86 -1.67
CA SER A 246 14.66 -1.24 -0.94
C SER A 246 14.97 -1.92 0.40
N MET A 247 14.01 -2.69 0.92
CA MET A 247 14.08 -3.44 2.17
C MET A 247 14.59 -4.88 1.98
N GLN A 248 14.62 -5.40 0.75
CA GLN A 248 15.33 -6.64 0.44
C GLN A 248 16.84 -6.34 0.37
N PRO A 249 17.70 -7.16 0.99
CA PRO A 249 19.13 -7.07 0.71
C PRO A 249 19.31 -7.28 -0.81
N PRO A 250 20.24 -6.56 -1.47
CA PRO A 250 20.49 -6.78 -2.88
C PRO A 250 20.76 -8.27 -3.09
N GLU A 251 19.91 -8.94 -3.85
CA GLU A 251 20.17 -10.30 -4.30
C GLU A 251 21.54 -10.26 -4.97
N LYS A 252 22.51 -10.98 -4.36
CA LYS A 252 23.97 -10.87 -4.53
C LYS A 252 24.66 -9.92 -3.53
N THR A 253 24.49 -10.16 -2.24
CA THR A 253 25.62 -10.06 -1.31
C THR A 253 25.79 -11.39 -0.61
N ILE A 254 26.93 -12.02 -0.93
CA ILE A 254 27.43 -13.27 -0.39
C ILE A 254 27.26 -13.29 1.12
N PHE A 255 26.82 -14.45 1.62
CA PHE A 255 26.84 -14.84 3.03
C PHE A 255 28.04 -14.24 3.77
N PHE A 256 27.77 -13.37 4.75
CA PHE A 256 28.58 -13.34 5.97
C PHE A 256 27.68 -13.76 7.12
N ARG A 257 27.62 -15.08 7.28
CA ARG A 257 27.23 -15.75 8.51
C ARG A 257 28.33 -15.45 9.53
N ILE A 258 28.16 -14.41 10.34
CA ILE A 258 29.04 -14.17 11.49
C ILE A 258 28.45 -14.95 12.66
N TYR A 259 29.12 -16.05 12.99
CA TYR A 259 29.14 -16.63 14.33
C TYR A 259 29.83 -15.66 15.28
#